data_AF-A0A8J4Q4C4-F1
#
_entry.id   AF-A0A8J4Q4C4-F1
#
_cell.length_a   1.000
_cell.length_b   1.000
_cell.length_c   1.000
_cell.angle_alpha   90.00
_cell.angle_beta   90.00
_cell.angle_gamma   90.00
#
_symmetry.space_group_name_H-M   'P 1'
#
loop_
_entity.id
_entity.type
_entity.pdbx_description
1 polymer ?
#
loop_
_entity_poly.entity_id
_entity_poly.type
_entity_poly.pdbx_seq_one_letter_code
_entity_poly.pdbx_strand_id
1 'polypeptide(L)'
;MRPFRAYGDIIDQASKVIASLSREDQIVVINAHPRIGVTPAQASTLSANSFKEQGMDKELAATNNEQDQLRQVYATLKALNEQYEQKYGFKFVVFVNGRSKADIIPILEHRLHNSTQDKELSLGLSEMMQIAYSRLSKL
;
A
#
# COMPACT_ATOMS: atom_id res chain seq x y z
N MET A 1 -16.66 -8.06 -24.84
CA MET A 1 -16.73 -8.22 -23.38
C MET A 1 -18.00 -7.58 -22.83
N ARG A 2 -18.97 -8.42 -22.44
CA ARG A 2 -20.00 -8.31 -21.38
C ARG A 2 -20.90 -9.56 -21.51
N PRO A 3 -21.48 -10.09 -20.41
CA PRO A 3 -21.52 -9.55 -19.05
C PRO A 3 -20.62 -10.31 -18.05
N PHE A 4 -20.21 -9.63 -16.98
CA PHE A 4 -19.58 -10.22 -15.78
C PHE A 4 -20.67 -10.69 -14.81
N ARG A 5 -20.47 -11.84 -14.15
CA ARG A 5 -21.51 -12.50 -13.32
C ARG A 5 -21.51 -12.00 -11.87
N ALA A 6 -20.38 -11.50 -11.37
CA ALA A 6 -20.24 -10.86 -10.06
C ALA A 6 -19.17 -9.75 -10.09
N TYR A 7 -19.22 -8.80 -9.15
CA TYR A 7 -18.21 -7.74 -9.03
C TYR A 7 -16.80 -8.25 -8.71
N GLY A 8 -16.67 -9.42 -8.08
CA GLY A 8 -15.38 -10.11 -7.89
C GLY A 8 -14.70 -10.46 -9.21
N ASP A 9 -15.48 -10.84 -10.23
CA ASP A 9 -14.98 -11.17 -11.57
C ASP A 9 -14.26 -9.98 -12.22
N ILE A 10 -14.63 -8.74 -11.85
CA ILE A 10 -13.98 -7.52 -12.35
C ILE A 10 -12.57 -7.39 -11.78
N ILE A 11 -12.39 -7.67 -10.48
CA ILE A 11 -11.09 -7.59 -9.82
C ILE A 11 -10.19 -8.74 -10.30
N ASP A 12 -10.76 -9.95 -10.46
CA ASP A 12 -10.04 -11.09 -11.05
C ASP A 12 -9.59 -10.79 -12.47
N GLN A 13 -10.45 -10.18 -13.28
CA GLN A 13 -10.11 -9.79 -14.65
C GLN A 13 -9.06 -8.67 -14.66
N ALA A 14 -9.15 -7.68 -13.76
CA ALA A 14 -8.16 -6.63 -13.63
C ALA A 14 -6.79 -7.19 -13.25
N SER A 15 -6.74 -8.15 -12.32
CA SER A 15 -5.51 -8.85 -11.92
C SER A 15 -4.85 -9.56 -13.11
N LYS A 16 -5.64 -10.27 -13.93
CA LYS A 16 -5.14 -10.93 -15.15
C LYS A 16 -4.60 -9.93 -16.18
N VAL A 17 -5.29 -8.81 -16.38
CA VAL A 17 -4.84 -7.75 -17.29
C VAL A 17 -3.51 -7.18 -16.80
N ILE A 18 -3.41 -6.80 -15.52
CA ILE A 18 -2.18 -6.27 -14.92
C ILE A 18 -1.02 -7.25 -15.05
N ALA A 19 -1.26 -8.54 -14.80
CA ALA A 19 -0.24 -9.58 -14.95
C ALA A 19 0.25 -9.76 -16.39
N SER A 20 -0.58 -9.41 -17.39
CA SER A 20 -0.22 -9.46 -18.82
C SER A 20 0.48 -8.20 -19.34
N LEU A 21 0.51 -7.13 -18.54
CA LEU A 21 1.17 -5.88 -18.92
C LEU A 21 2.69 -6.03 -19.00
N SER A 22 3.31 -5.09 -19.71
CA SER A 22 4.77 -4.94 -19.66
C SER A 22 5.22 -4.66 -18.23
N ARG A 23 6.50 -4.96 -17.93
CA ARG A 23 7.09 -4.63 -16.62
C ARG A 23 7.00 -3.12 -16.32
N GLU A 24 7.19 -2.29 -17.33
CA GLU A 24 7.15 -0.83 -17.21
C GLU A 24 5.75 -0.35 -16.83
N ASP A 25 4.72 -0.89 -17.48
CA ASP A 25 3.33 -0.58 -17.16
C ASP A 25 2.93 -1.09 -15.76
N GLN A 26 3.43 -2.26 -15.36
CA GLN A 26 3.24 -2.76 -13.99
C GLN A 26 3.83 -1.82 -12.95
N ILE A 27 5.01 -1.23 -13.23
CA ILE A 27 5.65 -0.22 -12.40
C ILE A 27 4.81 1.07 -12.36
N VAL A 28 4.25 1.50 -13.50
CA VAL A 28 3.34 2.66 -13.54
C VAL A 28 2.10 2.40 -12.66
N VAL A 29 1.51 1.21 -12.77
CA VAL A 29 0.32 0.81 -12.01
C VAL A 29 0.61 0.80 -10.51
N ILE A 30 1.65 0.13 -10.04
CA ILE A 30 1.97 0.07 -8.60
C ILE A 30 2.32 1.46 -8.04
N ASN A 31 2.96 2.32 -8.83
CA ASN A 31 3.33 3.68 -8.43
C ASN A 31 2.14 4.64 -8.34
N ALA A 32 0.99 4.31 -8.91
CA ALA A 32 -0.25 5.06 -8.70
C ALA A 32 -0.78 4.90 -7.25
N HIS A 33 -0.33 3.89 -6.51
CA HIS A 33 -0.71 3.71 -5.13
C HIS A 33 -0.03 4.74 -4.20
N PRO A 34 -0.73 5.30 -3.20
CA PRO A 34 -0.09 6.14 -2.19
C PRO A 34 0.87 5.32 -1.31
N ARG A 35 1.92 5.98 -0.82
CA ARG A 35 2.85 5.40 0.17
C ARG A 35 2.12 5.13 1.49
N ILE A 36 2.58 4.11 2.22
CA ILE A 36 2.23 3.98 3.63
C ILE A 36 3.07 4.94 4.47
N GLY A 37 2.46 5.56 5.48
CA GLY A 37 3.17 6.47 6.40
C GLY A 37 3.23 7.92 5.93
N VAL A 38 2.31 8.32 5.06
CA VAL A 38 2.08 9.73 4.75
C VAL A 38 1.53 10.42 6.00
N THR A 39 2.09 11.58 6.36
CA THR A 39 1.67 12.31 7.56
C THR A 39 0.27 12.92 7.36
N PRO A 40 -0.49 13.24 8.43
CA PRO A 40 -1.82 13.85 8.30
C PRO A 40 -1.80 15.18 7.51
N ALA A 41 -0.73 15.97 7.63
CA ALA A 41 -0.54 17.20 6.86
C ALA A 41 -0.39 16.95 5.34
N GLN A 42 0.11 15.77 4.97
CA GLN A 42 0.26 15.31 3.58
C GLN A 42 -0.92 14.43 3.13
N ALA A 43 -1.85 14.10 4.03
CA ALA A 43 -2.97 13.22 3.76
C ALA A 43 -4.07 13.88 2.90
N SER A 44 -3.99 15.19 2.66
CA SER A 44 -4.93 15.93 1.78
C SER A 44 -4.94 15.40 0.34
N THR A 45 -3.90 14.66 -0.08
CA THR A 45 -3.82 14.02 -1.39
C THR A 45 -4.33 12.58 -1.41
N LEU A 46 -4.76 12.03 -0.25
CA LEU A 46 -5.28 10.67 -0.15
C LEU A 46 -6.78 10.63 -0.45
N SER A 47 -7.22 9.56 -1.11
CA SER A 47 -8.65 9.25 -1.17
C SER A 47 -9.20 8.91 0.22
N ALA A 48 -10.50 9.09 0.44
CA ALA A 48 -11.15 8.71 1.70
C ALA A 48 -10.92 7.24 2.08
N ASN A 49 -10.83 6.34 1.10
CA ASN A 49 -10.53 4.93 1.33
C ASN A 49 -9.09 4.73 1.80
N SER A 50 -8.12 5.37 1.14
CA SER A 50 -6.70 5.32 1.54
C SER A 50 -6.47 5.92 2.93
N PHE A 51 -7.20 6.99 3.27
CA PHE A 51 -7.16 7.61 4.59
C PHE A 51 -7.61 6.64 5.69
N LYS A 52 -8.76 5.98 5.50
CA LYS A 52 -9.29 4.98 6.45
C LYS A 52 -8.42 3.72 6.52
N GLU A 53 -7.94 3.23 5.39
CA GLU A 53 -7.08 2.04 5.33
C GLU A 53 -5.81 2.22 6.15
N GLN A 54 -5.21 3.41 6.11
CA GLN A 54 -4.03 3.71 6.90
C GLN A 54 -4.33 4.04 8.37
N GLY A 55 -5.59 4.03 8.82
CA GLY A 55 -5.94 4.32 10.22
C GLY A 55 -5.67 5.76 10.65
N MET A 56 -5.70 6.70 9.70
CA MET A 56 -5.45 8.13 9.95
C MET A 56 -6.48 8.75 10.92
N ASP A 57 -7.72 8.24 10.91
CA ASP A 57 -8.80 8.63 11.82
C ASP A 57 -8.44 8.39 13.29
N LYS A 58 -7.78 7.27 13.59
CA LYS A 58 -7.30 6.95 14.93
C LYS A 58 -6.11 7.81 15.34
N GLU A 59 -5.23 8.13 14.40
CA GLU A 59 -4.03 8.93 14.65
C GLU A 59 -4.36 10.40 14.95
N LEU A 60 -5.43 10.94 14.34
CA LEU A 60 -5.94 12.28 14.67
C LEU A 60 -6.50 12.38 16.10
N ALA A 61 -6.88 11.25 16.71
CA ALA A 61 -7.42 11.18 18.07
C ALA A 61 -6.35 10.81 19.12
N ALA A 62 -5.08 10.68 18.72
CA ALA A 62 -3.99 10.27 19.60
C ALA A 62 -3.64 11.32 20.65
N THR A 63 -3.29 10.87 21.86
CA THR A 63 -2.79 11.71 22.95
C THR A 63 -1.41 12.28 22.64
N ASN A 64 -0.98 13.32 23.35
CA ASN A 64 0.34 13.96 23.13
C ASN A 64 1.51 12.95 23.19
N ASN A 65 1.48 11.98 24.11
CA ASN A 65 2.54 10.97 24.23
C ASN A 65 2.53 9.99 23.05
N GLU A 66 1.36 9.65 22.52
CA GLU A 66 1.23 8.79 21.33
C GLU A 66 1.66 9.52 20.05
N GLN A 67 1.47 10.84 19.98
CA GLN A 67 1.94 11.64 18.85
C GLN A 67 3.46 11.60 18.70
N ASP A 68 4.22 11.58 19.80
CA ASP A 68 5.68 11.47 19.77
C ASP A 68 6.13 10.14 19.17
N GLN A 69 5.48 9.04 19.57
CA GLN A 69 5.72 7.71 19.02
C GLN A 69 5.33 7.63 17.53
N LEU A 70 4.19 8.23 17.15
CA LEU A 70 3.76 8.30 15.75
C LEU A 70 4.77 9.07 14.89
N ARG A 71 5.36 10.17 15.39
CA ARG A 71 6.42 10.90 14.68
C ARG A 71 7.63 10.02 14.39
N GLN A 72 8.06 9.20 15.36
CA GLN A 72 9.14 8.24 15.15
C GLN A 72 8.76 7.20 14.08
N VAL A 73 7.54 6.66 14.13
CA VAL A 73 7.03 5.70 13.15
C VAL A 73 7.01 6.28 11.73
N TYR A 74 6.52 7.52 11.55
CA TYR A 74 6.53 8.18 10.24
C TYR A 74 7.95 8.42 9.72
N ALA A 75 8.88 8.84 10.59
CA ALA A 75 10.28 9.05 10.20
C ALA A 75 10.93 7.74 9.73
N THR A 76 10.72 6.64 10.46
CA THR A 76 11.21 5.31 10.07
C THR A 76 10.59 4.85 8.75
N LEU A 77 9.27 4.95 8.60
CA LEU A 77 8.60 4.57 7.35
C LEU A 77 9.07 5.42 6.16
N LYS A 78 9.31 6.72 6.36
CA LYS A 78 9.86 7.58 5.29
C LYS A 78 11.22 7.07 4.82
N ALA A 79 12.15 6.84 5.75
CA ALA A 79 13.49 6.36 5.44
C ALA A 79 13.48 4.97 4.76
N LEU A 80 12.61 4.07 5.21
CA LEU A 80 12.48 2.74 4.61
C LEU A 80 11.84 2.78 3.22
N ASN A 81 10.82 3.61 3.00
CA ASN A 81 10.23 3.79 1.67
C ASN A 81 11.28 4.33 0.69
N GLU A 82 12.08 5.32 1.09
CA GLU A 82 13.15 5.88 0.25
C GLU A 82 14.19 4.81 -0.14
N GLN A 83 14.64 4.00 0.82
CA GLN A 83 15.56 2.89 0.54
C GLN A 83 14.94 1.82 -0.35
N TYR A 84 13.68 1.49 -0.12
CA TYR A 84 12.94 0.52 -0.93
C TYR A 84 12.79 0.98 -2.37
N GLU A 85 12.37 2.24 -2.57
CA GLU A 85 12.23 2.83 -3.89
C GLU A 85 13.56 2.96 -4.61
N GLN A 86 14.64 3.31 -3.90
CA GLN A 86 15.98 3.34 -4.47
C GLN A 86 16.45 1.95 -4.91
N LYS A 87 16.14 0.90 -4.14
CA LYS A 87 16.55 -0.48 -4.44
C LYS A 87 15.73 -1.11 -5.56
N TYR A 88 14.41 -0.92 -5.55
CA TYR A 88 13.49 -1.65 -6.42
C TYR A 88 12.86 -0.80 -7.53
N GLY A 89 12.96 0.53 -7.46
CA GLY A 89 12.48 1.45 -8.51
C GLY A 89 10.97 1.69 -8.51
N PHE A 90 10.25 1.27 -7.48
CA PHE A 90 8.81 1.49 -7.33
C PHE A 90 8.39 1.56 -5.87
N LYS A 91 7.23 2.15 -5.62
CA LYS A 91 6.66 2.35 -4.28
C LYS A 91 6.34 1.02 -3.60
N PHE A 92 6.58 0.97 -2.29
CA PHE A 92 6.15 -0.14 -1.46
C PHE A 92 4.63 -0.13 -1.29
N VAL A 93 4.01 -1.27 -1.61
CA VAL A 93 2.57 -1.51 -1.39
C VAL A 93 2.43 -2.74 -0.52
N VAL A 94 1.58 -2.62 0.50
CA VAL A 94 1.25 -3.70 1.43
C VAL A 94 -0.22 -3.63 1.82
N PHE A 95 -0.89 -4.77 1.89
CA PHE A 95 -2.25 -4.80 2.39
C PHE A 95 -2.23 -4.77 3.92
N VAL A 96 -2.51 -3.62 4.51
CA VAL A 96 -2.39 -3.41 5.96
C VAL A 96 -3.33 -4.29 6.79
N ASN A 97 -4.53 -4.59 6.28
CA ASN A 97 -5.51 -5.49 6.92
C ASN A 97 -5.72 -5.25 8.43
N GLY A 98 -5.80 -3.99 8.87
CA GLY A 98 -5.97 -3.64 10.28
C GLY A 98 -4.69 -3.59 11.12
N ARG A 99 -3.53 -3.93 10.54
CA ARG A 99 -2.20 -3.72 11.16
C ARG A 99 -1.90 -2.23 11.30
N SER A 100 -1.22 -1.86 12.39
CA SER A 100 -0.74 -0.49 12.59
C SER A 100 0.46 -0.19 11.69
N LYS A 101 0.79 1.09 11.53
CA LYS A 101 2.02 1.50 10.80
C LYS A 101 3.29 0.94 11.42
N ALA A 102 3.33 0.85 12.76
CA ALA A 102 4.45 0.25 13.47
C ALA A 102 4.61 -1.24 13.13
N ASP A 103 3.50 -1.98 12.99
CA ASP A 103 3.53 -3.40 12.60
C ASP A 103 3.99 -3.62 11.15
N ILE A 104 3.91 -2.59 10.29
CA ILE A 104 4.37 -2.66 8.90
C ILE A 104 5.89 -2.46 8.78
N ILE A 105 6.52 -1.73 9.72
CA ILE A 105 7.97 -1.50 9.71
C ILE A 105 8.77 -2.81 9.56
N PRO A 106 8.60 -3.84 10.41
CA PRO A 106 9.37 -5.08 10.30
C PRO A 106 9.09 -5.83 8.99
N ILE A 107 7.88 -5.69 8.41
CA ILE A 107 7.53 -6.30 7.13
C ILE A 107 8.30 -5.62 6.00
N LEU A 108 8.33 -4.28 6.00
CA LEU A 108 9.06 -3.49 5.02
C LEU A 108 10.57 -3.77 5.13
N GLU A 109 11.14 -3.77 6.34
CA GLU A 109 12.55 -4.10 6.56
C GLU A 109 12.90 -5.51 6.08
N HIS A 110 12.06 -6.50 6.40
CA HIS A 110 12.29 -7.88 5.96
C HIS A 110 12.26 -7.97 4.43
N ARG A 111 11.26 -7.37 3.77
CA ARG A 111 11.14 -7.40 2.31
C ARG A 111 12.26 -6.63 1.62
N LEU A 112 12.67 -5.50 2.21
CA LEU A 112 13.79 -4.70 1.73
C LEU A 112 15.08 -5.49 1.65
N HIS A 113 15.35 -6.38 2.62
CA HIS A 113 16.61 -7.12 2.67
C HIS A 113 16.54 -8.50 2.01
N ASN A 114 15.39 -9.18 2.05
CA ASN A 114 15.28 -10.61 1.72
C ASN A 114 14.49 -10.91 0.43
N SER A 115 14.27 -9.91 -0.42
CA SER A 115 13.47 -10.07 -1.65
C SER A 115 14.17 -9.58 -2.91
N THR A 116 13.66 -10.02 -4.06
CA THR A 116 14.12 -9.57 -5.39
C THR A 116 13.12 -8.58 -5.97
N GLN A 117 13.58 -7.73 -6.89
CA GLN A 117 12.71 -6.75 -7.56
C GLN A 117 11.47 -7.41 -8.19
N ASP A 118 11.62 -8.56 -8.85
CA ASP A 118 10.52 -9.29 -9.50
C ASP A 118 9.47 -9.81 -8.50
N LYS A 119 9.95 -10.36 -7.37
CA LYS A 119 9.08 -10.87 -6.31
C LYS A 119 8.32 -9.72 -5.66
N GLU A 120 8.99 -8.61 -5.41
CA GLU A 120 8.38 -7.42 -4.83
C GLU A 120 7.33 -6.77 -5.73
N LEU A 121 7.59 -6.69 -7.05
CA LEU A 121 6.62 -6.16 -8.00
C LEU A 121 5.37 -7.04 -8.05
N SER A 122 5.56 -8.36 -8.17
CA SER A 122 4.46 -9.32 -8.21
C SER A 122 3.64 -9.32 -6.93
N LEU A 123 4.31 -9.26 -5.77
CA LEU A 123 3.67 -9.23 -4.46
C LEU A 123 2.91 -7.92 -4.23
N GLY A 124 3.51 -6.77 -4.54
CA GLY A 124 2.86 -5.47 -4.39
C GLY A 124 1.61 -5.32 -5.26
N LEU A 125 1.63 -5.84 -6.50
CA LEU A 125 0.45 -5.87 -7.38
C LEU A 125 -0.64 -6.80 -6.82
N SER A 126 -0.27 -7.96 -6.28
CA SER A 126 -1.21 -8.88 -5.62
C SER A 126 -1.85 -8.24 -4.38
N GLU A 127 -1.07 -7.55 -3.55
CA GLU A 127 -1.59 -6.83 -2.38
C GLU A 127 -2.49 -5.65 -2.77
N MET A 128 -2.20 -4.97 -3.89
CA MET A 128 -3.10 -3.96 -4.44
C MET A 128 -4.46 -4.56 -4.84
N MET A 129 -4.49 -5.78 -5.39
CA MET A 129 -5.74 -6.49 -5.65
C MET A 129 -6.48 -6.85 -4.36
N GLN A 130 -5.76 -7.28 -3.32
CA GLN A 130 -6.38 -7.54 -1.99
C GLN A 130 -7.00 -6.28 -1.39
N ILE A 131 -6.35 -5.12 -1.54
CA ILE A 131 -6.92 -3.81 -1.17
C ILE A 131 -8.22 -3.56 -1.95
N ALA A 132 -8.22 -3.80 -3.27
CA ALA A 132 -9.42 -3.64 -4.09
C ALA A 132 -10.57 -4.56 -3.65
N TYR A 133 -10.29 -5.83 -3.33
CA TYR A 133 -11.29 -6.75 -2.78
C TYR A 133 -11.82 -6.29 -1.42
N SER A 134 -10.95 -5.82 -0.53
CA SER A 134 -11.34 -5.32 0.80
C SER A 134 -12.22 -4.07 0.70
N ARG A 135 -12.02 -3.21 -0.31
CA ARG A 135 -12.91 -2.09 -0.58
C ARG A 135 -14.26 -2.55 -1.08
N LEU A 136 -14.27 -3.53 -1.99
CA LEU A 136 -15.51 -4.07 -2.55
C LEU A 136 -16.39 -4.72 -1.47
N SER A 137 -15.81 -5.46 -0.52
CA SER A 137 -16.58 -6.10 0.54
C SER A 137 -17.16 -5.15 1.59
N LYS A 138 -16.78 -3.86 1.54
CA LYS A 138 -17.24 -2.81 2.46
C LYS A 138 -18.23 -1.82 1.80
N LEU A 139 -18.56 -2.04 0.52
CA LEU A 139 -19.63 -1.33 -0.21
C LEU A 139 -20.98 -1.98 0.08
#